data_AF-A0A1H0AHU0-F1
#
_entry.id   AF-A0A1H0AHU0-F1
#
_cell.length_a   1.000
_cell.length_b   1.000
_cell.length_c   1.000
_cell.angle_alpha   90.00
_cell.angle_beta   90.00
_cell.angle_gamma   90.00
#
_symmetry.space_group_name_H-M   'P 1'
#
loop_
_entity.id
_entity.type
_entity.pdbx_description
1 polymer ?
#
loop_
_entity_poly.entity_id
_entity_poly.type
_entity_poly.pdbx_seq_one_letter_code
_entity_poly.pdbx_strand_id
1 'polypeptide(L)'
;MREEPQLGVPPLGQVTFAMLAEALRRGWRDLKRAPGFGFVFALVYVLVGLVFALITWATGKSYWLVFAAVGFPLVGPFAAVGLYEVSRRLERGQVLDIYQIFGVIVMQSKRQLPSICAIVLFMFLFWFFIAHMIFALFMGFSTMTNVSSSYEVYMTSEGITMLTVGTVVGALFALLLYMITVISLPLLLDREVDFVTAMITSFQTVQANPVPMLAWGAFIAAITFAAMVPWFLGLFVVLPLLGHATWHLYDQIVAAGAQVEAGAQPA
;
A
#
# COMPACT_ATOMS: atom_id res chain seq x y z
N MET A 1 0.57 20.08 24.31
CA MET A 1 -0.89 20.07 24.12
C MET A 1 -1.18 19.10 22.99
N ARG A 2 -1.93 18.03 23.23
CA ARG A 2 -2.36 17.13 22.15
C ARG A 2 -3.40 17.94 21.36
N GLU A 3 -3.09 18.33 20.13
CA GLU A 3 -4.10 18.91 19.24
C GLU A 3 -5.26 17.91 19.18
N GLU A 4 -6.46 18.36 19.53
CA GLU A 4 -7.66 17.55 19.33
C GLU A 4 -7.77 17.20 17.84
N PRO A 5 -7.99 15.93 17.48
CA PRO A 5 -8.05 15.55 16.08
C PRO A 5 -9.16 16.32 15.37
N GLN A 6 -8.84 16.91 14.23
CA GLN A 6 -9.83 17.67 13.48
C GLN A 6 -10.89 16.71 12.90
N LEU A 7 -12.15 17.01 13.16
CA LEU A 7 -13.31 16.22 12.74
C LEU A 7 -13.61 16.45 11.25
N GLY A 8 -14.03 15.37 10.57
CA GLY A 8 -14.52 15.44 9.20
C GLY A 8 -13.42 15.39 8.12
N VAL A 9 -13.89 15.29 6.87
CA VAL A 9 -13.02 15.22 5.69
C VAL A 9 -12.57 16.64 5.32
N PRO A 10 -11.25 16.90 5.17
CA PRO A 10 -10.76 18.19 4.71
C PRO A 10 -11.10 18.42 3.24
N PRO A 11 -11.10 19.68 2.76
CA PRO A 11 -11.20 19.94 1.33
C PRO A 11 -10.02 19.28 0.59
N LEU A 12 -10.32 18.58 -0.51
CA LEU A 12 -9.31 17.91 -1.34
C LEU A 12 -9.22 18.60 -2.71
N GLY A 13 -8.02 19.05 -3.07
CA GLY A 13 -7.75 19.70 -4.34
C GLY A 13 -7.52 18.73 -5.49
N GLN A 14 -7.31 19.27 -6.70
CA GLN A 14 -6.94 18.47 -7.87
C GLN A 14 -5.52 17.90 -7.72
N VAL A 15 -5.33 16.66 -8.17
CA VAL A 15 -4.03 15.99 -8.16
C VAL A 15 -3.29 16.33 -9.45
N THR A 16 -2.03 16.73 -9.34
CA THR A 16 -1.18 17.02 -10.50
C THR A 16 0.07 16.16 -10.52
N PHE A 17 0.66 15.90 -11.69
CA PHE A 17 1.93 15.17 -11.78
C PHE A 17 3.09 15.85 -11.01
N ALA A 18 3.05 17.18 -10.86
CA ALA A 18 4.01 17.91 -10.06
C ALA A 18 3.95 17.50 -8.58
N MET A 19 2.74 17.27 -8.05
CA MET A 19 2.55 16.80 -6.66
C MET A 19 3.15 15.41 -6.45
N LEU A 20 3.05 14.50 -7.43
CA LEU A 20 3.64 13.16 -7.36
C LEU A 20 5.18 13.24 -7.28
N ALA A 21 5.80 14.06 -8.14
CA ALA A 21 7.24 14.26 -8.13
C ALA A 21 7.72 14.92 -6.83
N GLU A 22 6.99 15.93 -6.35
CA GLU A 22 7.28 16.61 -5.09
C GLU A 22 7.10 15.66 -3.89
N ALA A 23 6.07 14.83 -3.90
CA ALA A 23 5.83 13.81 -2.87
C ALA A 23 7.00 12.83 -2.76
N LEU A 24 7.52 12.35 -3.89
CA LEU A 24 8.74 11.52 -3.91
C LEU A 24 9.96 12.27 -3.39
N ARG A 25 10.14 13.54 -3.79
CA ARG A 25 11.28 14.35 -3.36
C ARG A 25 11.26 14.61 -1.85
N ARG A 26 10.09 14.90 -1.29
CA ARG A 26 9.89 15.07 0.16
C ARG A 26 10.05 13.72 0.89
N GLY A 27 9.46 12.65 0.36
CA GLY A 27 9.63 11.31 0.92
C GLY A 27 11.09 10.85 0.95
N TRP A 28 11.87 11.16 -0.08
CA TRP A 28 13.31 10.88 -0.12
C TRP A 28 14.09 11.71 0.91
N ARG A 29 13.68 12.96 1.15
CA ARG A 29 14.28 13.82 2.18
C ARG A 29 14.02 13.24 3.57
N ASP A 30 12.81 12.78 3.84
CA ASP A 30 12.42 12.19 5.11
C ASP A 30 13.14 10.87 5.37
N LEU A 31 13.24 10.01 4.34
CA LEU A 31 14.01 8.77 4.43
C LEU A 31 15.47 9.01 4.80
N LYS A 32 16.11 10.04 4.23
CA LYS A 32 17.50 10.40 4.59
C LYS A 32 17.63 11.02 5.98
N ARG A 33 16.60 11.72 6.46
CA ARG A 33 16.60 12.34 7.80
C ARG A 33 16.32 11.33 8.91
N ALA A 34 15.49 10.32 8.62
CA ALA A 34 15.00 9.35 9.60
C ALA A 34 15.14 7.88 9.11
N PRO A 35 16.32 7.45 8.64
CA PRO A 35 16.48 6.15 7.98
C PRO A 35 16.19 4.96 8.90
N GLY A 36 16.41 5.12 10.21
CA GLY A 36 16.19 4.05 11.19
C GLY A 36 14.73 3.57 11.25
N PHE A 37 13.76 4.48 11.16
CA PHE A 37 12.34 4.10 11.15
C PHE A 37 11.99 3.32 9.88
N GLY A 38 12.45 3.81 8.72
CA GLY A 38 12.30 3.11 7.45
C GLY A 38 12.87 1.70 7.50
N PHE A 39 14.08 1.55 8.05
CA PHE A 39 14.72 0.26 8.22
C PHE A 39 13.89 -0.68 9.09
N VAL A 40 13.42 -0.23 10.26
CA VAL A 40 12.64 -1.08 11.18
C VAL A 40 11.33 -1.58 10.55
N PHE A 41 10.58 -0.70 9.87
CA PHE A 41 9.34 -1.11 9.22
C PHE A 41 9.60 -2.04 8.03
N ALA A 42 10.60 -1.74 7.19
CA ALA A 42 10.94 -2.60 6.06
C ALA A 42 11.53 -3.95 6.48
N LEU A 43 12.27 -3.99 7.60
CA LEU A 43 12.92 -5.20 8.10
C LEU A 43 11.92 -6.34 8.31
N VAL A 44 10.73 -6.05 8.81
CA VAL A 44 9.68 -7.06 9.01
C VAL A 44 9.33 -7.73 7.67
N TYR A 45 9.09 -6.94 6.62
CA TYR A 45 8.74 -7.47 5.29
C TYR A 45 9.89 -8.24 4.65
N VAL A 46 11.10 -7.70 4.76
CA VAL A 46 12.29 -8.36 4.20
C VAL A 46 12.54 -9.67 4.92
N LEU A 47 12.55 -9.71 6.25
CA LEU A 47 12.78 -10.94 7.01
C LEU A 47 11.69 -11.98 6.75
N VAL A 48 10.42 -11.60 6.73
CA VAL A 48 9.32 -12.52 6.39
C VAL A 48 9.53 -13.09 4.99
N GLY A 49 9.78 -12.25 3.98
CA GLY A 49 10.05 -12.70 2.61
C GLY A 49 11.24 -13.65 2.52
N LEU A 50 12.36 -13.30 3.17
CA LEU A 50 13.59 -14.10 3.20
C LEU A 50 13.38 -15.45 3.90
N VAL A 51 12.75 -15.46 5.07
CA VAL A 51 12.50 -16.70 5.84
C VAL A 51 11.64 -17.66 5.03
N PHE A 52 10.55 -17.18 4.43
CA PHE A 52 9.69 -18.03 3.62
C PHE A 52 10.35 -18.47 2.30
N ALA A 53 11.17 -17.62 1.69
CA ALA A 53 11.97 -18.01 0.53
C ALA A 53 12.98 -19.12 0.87
N LEU A 54 13.68 -19.00 2.00
CA LEU A 54 14.61 -20.01 2.49
C LEU A 54 13.92 -21.32 2.85
N ILE A 55 12.76 -21.27 3.52
CA ILE A 55 11.95 -22.47 3.81
C ILE A 55 11.51 -23.13 2.50
N THR A 56 11.06 -22.35 1.53
CA THR A 56 10.63 -22.88 0.23
C THR A 56 11.81 -23.55 -0.49
N TRP A 57 12.99 -22.95 -0.47
CA TRP A 57 14.19 -23.53 -1.06
C TRP A 57 14.62 -24.81 -0.33
N ALA A 58 14.62 -24.82 0.99
CA ALA A 58 15.05 -25.97 1.79
C ALA A 58 14.07 -27.16 1.71
N THR A 59 12.76 -26.89 1.65
CA THR A 59 11.72 -27.94 1.67
C THR A 59 11.21 -28.33 0.29
N GLY A 60 11.43 -27.49 -0.74
CA GLY A 60 10.82 -27.61 -2.05
C GLY A 60 9.29 -27.42 -2.04
N LYS A 61 8.71 -26.91 -0.95
CA LYS A 61 7.26 -26.75 -0.77
C LYS A 61 6.89 -25.27 -0.69
N SER A 62 5.97 -24.84 -1.55
CA SER A 62 5.53 -23.43 -1.67
C SER A 62 4.23 -23.10 -0.90
N TYR A 63 3.52 -24.09 -0.35
CA TYR A 63 2.22 -23.85 0.30
C TYR A 63 2.30 -22.91 1.51
N TRP A 64 3.46 -22.83 2.18
CA TRP A 64 3.70 -21.91 3.29
C TRP A 64 3.64 -20.43 2.87
N LEU A 65 3.87 -20.11 1.59
CA LEU A 65 3.83 -18.74 1.08
C LEU A 65 2.45 -18.10 1.20
N VAL A 66 1.38 -18.90 1.35
CA VAL A 66 0.06 -18.40 1.71
C VAL A 66 0.08 -17.59 2.99
N PHE A 67 0.80 -18.05 4.02
CA PHE A 67 0.87 -17.33 5.29
C PHE A 67 1.61 -16.00 5.15
N ALA A 68 2.67 -15.97 4.34
CA ALA A 68 3.36 -14.73 4.00
C ALA A 68 2.44 -13.75 3.24
N ALA A 69 1.69 -14.26 2.26
CA ALA A 69 0.79 -13.47 1.44
C ALA A 69 -0.40 -12.90 2.23
N VAL A 70 -0.95 -13.66 3.19
CA VAL A 70 -2.02 -13.20 4.10
C VAL A 70 -1.50 -12.24 5.17
N GLY A 71 -0.29 -12.47 5.69
CA GLY A 71 0.30 -11.64 6.74
C GLY A 71 0.63 -10.22 6.27
N PHE A 72 0.97 -10.04 4.99
CA PHE A 72 1.33 -8.74 4.44
C PHE A 72 0.19 -7.70 4.50
N PRO A 73 -1.05 -7.98 4.02
CA PRO A 73 -2.23 -7.12 4.21
C PRO A 73 -2.53 -6.71 5.65
N LEU A 74 -2.26 -7.58 6.62
CA LEU A 74 -2.56 -7.33 8.03
C LEU A 74 -1.59 -6.34 8.67
N VAL A 75 -0.32 -6.39 8.30
CA VAL A 75 0.74 -5.54 8.88
C VAL A 75 0.95 -4.26 8.07
N GLY A 76 0.68 -4.31 6.76
CA GLY A 76 0.82 -3.22 5.78
C GLY A 76 0.36 -1.87 6.29
N PRO A 77 -0.94 -1.71 6.59
CA PRO A 77 -1.51 -0.43 7.02
C PRO A 77 -0.88 0.14 8.29
N PHE A 78 -0.50 -0.72 9.26
CA PHE A 78 0.14 -0.27 10.49
C PHE A 78 1.56 0.24 10.25
N ALA A 79 2.33 -0.44 9.40
CA ALA A 79 3.67 0.01 9.02
C ALA A 79 3.61 1.35 8.26
N ALA A 80 2.63 1.49 7.34
CA ALA A 80 2.40 2.72 6.61
C ALA A 80 2.07 3.89 7.55
N VAL A 81 1.14 3.68 8.50
CA VAL A 81 0.78 4.69 9.51
C VAL A 81 1.99 5.14 10.35
N GLY A 82 2.90 4.22 10.71
CA GLY A 82 4.14 4.58 11.38
C GLY A 82 5.03 5.52 10.56
N LEU A 83 5.19 5.24 9.26
CA LEU A 83 5.96 6.10 8.33
C LEU A 83 5.28 7.45 8.07
N TYR A 84 3.95 7.46 7.99
CA TYR A 84 3.17 8.69 7.86
C TYR A 84 3.35 9.59 9.08
N GLU A 85 3.33 9.03 10.28
CA GLU A 85 3.58 9.79 11.52
C GLU A 85 4.99 10.39 11.56
N VAL A 86 6.01 9.67 11.05
CA VAL A 86 7.37 10.21 10.92
C VAL A 86 7.39 11.44 10.02
N SER A 87 6.77 11.36 8.83
CA SER A 87 6.70 12.51 7.91
C SER A 87 5.91 13.67 8.51
N ARG A 88 4.75 13.40 9.11
CA ARG A 88 3.92 14.41 9.79
C ARG A 88 4.70 15.17 10.87
N ARG A 89 5.49 14.46 11.67
CA ARG A 89 6.35 15.08 12.70
C ARG A 89 7.45 15.93 12.10
N LEU A 90 8.11 15.41 11.06
CA LEU A 90 9.18 16.13 10.36
C LEU A 90 8.68 17.44 9.73
N GLU A 91 7.48 17.44 9.14
CA GLU A 91 6.85 18.63 8.59
C GLU A 91 6.53 19.68 9.65
N ARG A 92 6.09 19.23 10.83
CA ARG A 92 5.77 20.09 11.97
C ARG A 92 6.99 20.50 12.80
N GLY A 93 8.20 20.10 12.40
CA GLY A 93 9.42 20.36 13.17
C GLY A 93 9.44 19.69 14.56
N GLN A 94 8.64 18.64 14.75
CA GLN A 94 8.53 17.93 16.01
C GLN A 94 9.66 16.91 16.17
N VAL A 95 10.01 16.61 17.43
CA VAL A 95 11.04 15.62 17.75
C VAL A 95 10.57 14.22 17.35
N LEU A 96 11.47 13.48 16.69
CA LEU A 96 11.26 12.07 16.37
C LEU A 96 11.57 11.23 17.61
N ASP A 97 10.52 10.83 18.32
CA ASP A 97 10.58 9.94 19.47
C ASP A 97 9.97 8.58 19.09
N ILE A 98 10.74 7.51 19.25
CA ILE A 98 10.34 6.13 18.94
C ILE A 98 9.06 5.75 19.70
N TYR A 99 9.00 6.01 21.00
CA TYR A 99 7.85 5.63 21.82
C TYR A 99 6.59 6.36 21.39
N GLN A 100 6.70 7.62 20.99
CA GLN A 100 5.55 8.38 20.51
C GLN A 100 5.07 7.86 19.14
N ILE A 101 5.98 7.52 18.22
CA ILE A 101 5.61 6.99 16.91
C ILE A 101 4.95 5.61 17.04
N PHE A 102 5.55 4.68 17.77
CA PHE A 102 4.93 3.37 18.04
C PHE A 102 3.64 3.51 18.88
N GLY A 103 3.58 4.50 19.78
CA GLY A 103 2.38 4.83 20.53
C GLY A 103 1.21 5.24 19.64
N VAL A 104 1.46 5.97 18.54
CA VAL A 104 0.42 6.29 17.55
C VAL A 104 -0.09 5.03 16.86
N ILE A 105 0.77 4.08 16.53
CA ILE A 105 0.34 2.80 15.93
C ILE A 105 -0.61 2.04 16.87
N VAL A 106 -0.27 1.97 18.17
CA VAL A 106 -1.12 1.34 19.20
C VAL A 106 -2.42 2.11 19.42
N MET A 107 -2.41 3.42 19.29
CA MET A 107 -3.63 4.22 19.38
C MET A 107 -4.53 3.98 18.17
N GLN A 108 -3.96 3.93 16.97
CA GLN A 108 -4.69 3.68 15.73
C GLN A 108 -5.24 2.25 15.66
N SER A 109 -4.58 1.27 16.29
CA SER A 109 -5.10 -0.09 16.43
C SER A 109 -6.39 -0.20 17.24
N LYS A 110 -6.78 0.87 17.96
CA LYS A 110 -8.04 0.95 18.71
C LYS A 110 -9.10 1.81 18.01
N ARG A 111 -8.78 2.41 16.86
CA ARG A 111 -9.66 3.27 16.07
C ARG A 111 -10.20 2.50 14.87
N GLN A 112 -10.30 3.18 13.72
CA GLN A 112 -10.91 2.66 12.48
C GLN A 112 -9.92 1.88 11.60
N LEU A 113 -8.62 1.92 11.91
CA LEU A 113 -7.58 1.25 11.13
C LEU A 113 -7.75 -0.29 11.06
N PRO A 114 -8.11 -1.02 12.14
CA PRO A 114 -8.38 -2.45 12.06
C PRO A 114 -9.50 -2.80 11.09
N SER A 115 -10.53 -1.95 10.97
CA SER A 115 -11.64 -2.16 10.02
C SER A 115 -11.15 -2.11 8.58
N ILE A 116 -10.27 -1.17 8.24
CA ILE A 116 -9.62 -1.16 6.91
C ILE A 116 -8.78 -2.43 6.74
N CYS A 117 -7.98 -2.83 7.72
CA CYS A 117 -7.19 -4.06 7.62
C CYS A 117 -8.06 -5.30 7.37
N ALA A 118 -9.22 -5.38 8.02
CA ALA A 118 -10.18 -6.46 7.80
C ALA A 118 -10.77 -6.45 6.38
N ILE A 119 -11.06 -5.28 5.82
CA ILE A 119 -11.54 -5.15 4.43
C ILE A 119 -10.46 -5.52 3.41
N VAL A 120 -9.23 -5.04 3.62
CA VAL A 120 -8.08 -5.40 2.78
C VAL A 120 -7.87 -6.91 2.83
N LEU A 121 -7.92 -7.52 4.02
CA LEU A 121 -7.81 -8.97 4.19
C LEU A 121 -8.96 -9.71 3.49
N PHE A 122 -10.20 -9.29 3.67
CA PHE A 122 -11.36 -9.92 3.04
C PHE A 122 -11.26 -9.89 1.52
N MET A 123 -10.92 -8.74 0.95
CA MET A 123 -10.72 -8.60 -0.49
C MET A 123 -9.53 -9.43 -0.99
N PHE A 124 -8.44 -9.51 -0.22
CA PHE A 124 -7.31 -10.39 -0.52
C PHE A 124 -7.72 -11.86 -0.53
N LEU A 125 -8.46 -12.33 0.48
CA LEU A 125 -8.94 -13.71 0.56
C LEU A 125 -9.91 -14.03 -0.59
N PHE A 126 -10.78 -13.09 -0.94
CA PHE A 126 -11.69 -13.24 -2.07
C PHE A 126 -10.92 -13.30 -3.40
N TRP A 127 -9.95 -12.40 -3.62
CA TRP A 127 -9.05 -12.47 -4.77
C TRP A 127 -8.28 -13.79 -4.82
N PHE A 128 -7.73 -14.23 -3.68
CA PHE A 128 -6.98 -15.48 -3.56
C PHE A 128 -7.82 -16.69 -3.96
N PHE A 129 -9.09 -16.73 -3.51
CA PHE A 129 -10.05 -17.74 -3.91
C PHE A 129 -10.32 -17.70 -5.43
N ILE A 130 -10.55 -16.52 -6.00
CA ILE A 130 -10.75 -16.35 -7.46
C ILE A 130 -9.49 -16.80 -8.23
N ALA A 131 -8.29 -16.48 -7.76
CA ALA A 131 -7.05 -16.91 -8.38
C ALA A 131 -6.92 -18.44 -8.42
N HIS A 132 -7.31 -19.14 -7.35
CA HIS A 132 -7.35 -20.60 -7.32
C HIS A 132 -8.40 -21.16 -8.28
N MET A 133 -9.56 -20.51 -8.39
CA MET A 133 -10.60 -20.92 -9.32
C MET A 133 -10.19 -20.71 -10.78
N ILE A 134 -9.51 -19.61 -11.11
CA ILE A 134 -8.92 -19.39 -12.45
C ILE A 134 -7.89 -20.48 -12.74
N PHE A 135 -6.98 -20.76 -11.80
CA PHE A 135 -6.01 -21.84 -11.95
C PHE A 135 -6.71 -23.18 -12.20
N ALA A 136 -7.71 -23.54 -11.39
CA ALA A 136 -8.44 -24.80 -11.54
C ALA A 136 -9.23 -24.89 -12.86
N LEU A 137 -9.82 -23.79 -13.32
CA LEU A 137 -10.63 -23.76 -14.55
C LEU A 137 -9.77 -24.00 -15.80
N PHE A 138 -8.59 -23.38 -15.87
CA PHE A 138 -7.73 -23.46 -17.05
C PHE A 138 -6.71 -24.60 -16.98
N MET A 139 -6.20 -24.93 -15.79
CA MET A 139 -5.13 -25.93 -15.60
C MET A 139 -5.64 -27.25 -15.01
N GLY A 140 -6.91 -27.35 -14.61
CA GLY A 140 -7.45 -28.51 -13.89
C GLY A 140 -7.44 -29.82 -14.69
N PHE A 141 -7.47 -29.74 -16.01
CA PHE A 141 -7.33 -30.91 -16.91
C PHE A 141 -5.91 -31.08 -17.48
N SER A 142 -5.00 -30.13 -17.21
CA SER A 142 -3.62 -30.20 -17.66
C SER A 142 -2.86 -31.26 -16.85
N THR A 143 -1.97 -32.01 -17.51
CA THR A 143 -1.09 -32.98 -16.84
C THR A 143 -0.06 -32.23 -15.99
N MET A 144 -0.42 -31.92 -14.74
CA MET A 144 0.41 -31.21 -13.76
C MET A 144 1.56 -32.07 -13.20
N THR A 145 2.27 -32.80 -14.05
CA THR A 145 3.36 -33.69 -13.64
C THR A 145 4.67 -32.94 -13.36
N ASN A 146 4.82 -31.69 -13.84
CA ASN A 146 6.06 -30.93 -13.77
C ASN A 146 5.89 -29.40 -13.57
N VAL A 147 4.86 -28.93 -12.85
CA VAL A 147 4.58 -27.47 -12.72
C VAL A 147 5.74 -26.69 -12.07
N SER A 148 6.53 -27.34 -11.21
CA SER A 148 7.72 -26.75 -10.56
C SER A 148 9.05 -27.11 -11.25
N SER A 149 9.04 -27.99 -12.25
CA SER A 149 10.23 -28.54 -12.92
C SER A 149 10.30 -28.23 -14.42
N SER A 150 9.18 -27.89 -15.06
CA SER A 150 9.10 -27.44 -16.45
C SER A 150 8.19 -26.23 -16.58
N TYR A 151 8.73 -25.13 -17.10
CA TYR A 151 7.97 -23.90 -17.40
C TYR A 151 7.12 -24.01 -18.67
N GLU A 152 7.24 -25.11 -19.42
CA GLU A 152 6.50 -25.32 -20.68
C GLU A 152 4.98 -25.29 -20.48
N VAL A 153 4.50 -25.73 -19.32
CA VAL A 153 3.07 -25.74 -18.98
C VAL A 153 2.45 -24.32 -19.00
N TYR A 154 3.27 -23.29 -18.76
CA TYR A 154 2.84 -21.89 -18.80
C TYR A 154 2.88 -21.28 -20.20
N MET A 155 3.55 -21.95 -21.15
CA MET A 155 3.66 -21.53 -22.55
C MET A 155 2.61 -22.20 -23.44
N THR A 156 1.80 -23.12 -22.92
CA THR A 156 0.66 -23.68 -23.65
C THR A 156 -0.46 -22.65 -23.80
N SER A 157 -1.41 -22.92 -24.69
CA SER A 157 -2.58 -22.06 -24.87
C SER A 157 -3.36 -21.87 -23.57
N GLU A 158 -3.52 -22.95 -22.80
CA GLU A 158 -4.19 -22.95 -21.49
C GLU A 158 -3.41 -22.12 -20.48
N GLY A 159 -2.09 -22.31 -20.41
CA GLY A 159 -1.20 -21.55 -19.52
C GLY A 159 -1.22 -20.04 -19.82
N ILE A 160 -1.10 -19.65 -21.08
CA ILE A 160 -1.14 -18.25 -21.52
C ILE A 160 -2.52 -17.63 -21.23
N THR A 161 -3.60 -18.37 -21.50
CA THR A 161 -4.97 -17.90 -21.23
C THR A 161 -5.18 -17.71 -19.72
N MET A 162 -4.74 -18.67 -18.91
CA MET A 162 -4.77 -18.58 -17.44
C MET A 162 -4.00 -17.35 -16.94
N LEU A 163 -2.76 -17.15 -17.41
CA LEU A 163 -1.93 -16.02 -17.01
C LEU A 163 -2.56 -14.68 -17.42
N THR A 164 -3.12 -14.59 -18.62
CA THR A 164 -3.77 -13.38 -19.12
C THR A 164 -5.00 -13.03 -18.29
N VAL A 165 -5.92 -13.99 -18.10
CA VAL A 165 -7.14 -13.80 -17.30
C VAL A 165 -6.79 -13.50 -15.84
N GLY A 166 -5.86 -14.27 -15.26
CA GLY A 166 -5.38 -14.05 -13.90
C GLY A 166 -4.76 -12.67 -13.71
N THR A 167 -3.99 -12.18 -14.68
CA THR A 167 -3.38 -10.84 -14.64
C THR A 167 -4.43 -9.75 -14.71
N VAL A 168 -5.41 -9.84 -15.62
CA VAL A 168 -6.50 -8.85 -15.73
C VAL A 168 -7.32 -8.80 -14.44
N VAL A 169 -7.74 -9.96 -13.94
CA VAL A 169 -8.51 -10.03 -12.68
C VAL A 169 -7.69 -9.50 -11.52
N GLY A 170 -6.42 -9.89 -11.39
CA GLY A 170 -5.51 -9.37 -10.36
C GLY A 170 -5.33 -7.85 -10.44
N ALA A 171 -5.18 -7.30 -11.65
CA ALA A 171 -5.07 -5.86 -11.87
C ALA A 171 -6.35 -5.11 -11.44
N LEU A 172 -7.54 -5.66 -11.69
CA LEU A 172 -8.80 -5.08 -11.25
C LEU A 172 -8.93 -5.07 -9.71
N PHE A 173 -8.55 -6.16 -9.05
CA PHE A 173 -8.52 -6.22 -7.57
C PHE A 173 -7.49 -5.26 -6.99
N ALA A 174 -6.29 -5.21 -7.55
CA ALA A 174 -5.25 -4.28 -7.13
C ALA A 174 -5.68 -2.82 -7.32
N LEU A 175 -6.33 -2.51 -8.45
CA LEU A 175 -6.89 -1.19 -8.72
C LEU A 175 -7.97 -0.82 -7.70
N LEU A 176 -8.94 -1.71 -7.45
CA LEU A 176 -9.98 -1.46 -6.46
C LEU A 176 -9.39 -1.23 -5.06
N LEU A 177 -8.46 -2.09 -4.65
CA LEU A 177 -7.76 -1.96 -3.37
C LEU A 177 -7.02 -0.62 -3.27
N TYR A 178 -6.29 -0.25 -4.32
CA TYR A 178 -5.59 1.02 -4.39
C TYR A 178 -6.56 2.20 -4.26
N MET A 179 -7.66 2.19 -5.03
CA MET A 179 -8.66 3.25 -5.02
C MET A 179 -9.25 3.48 -3.64
N ILE A 180 -9.52 2.42 -2.87
CA ILE A 180 -10.12 2.55 -1.54
C ILE A 180 -9.11 2.76 -0.41
N THR A 181 -7.79 2.68 -0.64
CA THR A 181 -6.78 2.76 0.44
C THR A 181 -5.80 3.91 0.33
N VAL A 182 -5.47 4.38 -0.87
CA VAL A 182 -4.36 5.32 -1.10
C VAL A 182 -4.49 6.63 -0.31
N ILE A 183 -5.72 7.17 -0.18
CA ILE A 183 -6.00 8.35 0.65
C ILE A 183 -6.58 7.97 2.02
N SER A 184 -7.25 6.83 2.13
CA SER A 184 -7.94 6.44 3.37
C SER A 184 -7.02 6.32 4.57
N LEU A 185 -5.84 5.72 4.38
CA LEU A 185 -4.88 5.50 5.47
C LEU A 185 -4.29 6.82 6.03
N PRO A 186 -3.73 7.74 5.20
CA PRO A 186 -3.27 9.02 5.72
C PRO A 186 -4.42 9.87 6.26
N LEU A 187 -5.62 9.80 5.67
CA LEU A 187 -6.81 10.51 6.16
C LEU A 187 -7.24 10.04 7.56
N LEU A 188 -7.27 8.73 7.83
CA LEU A 188 -7.57 8.21 9.18
C LEU A 188 -6.52 8.58 10.24
N LEU A 189 -5.26 8.77 9.81
CA LEU A 189 -4.21 9.25 10.69
C LEU A 189 -4.35 10.74 11.00
N ASP A 190 -4.70 11.54 9.99
CA ASP A 190 -4.83 12.99 10.08
C ASP A 190 -6.13 13.44 10.77
N ARG A 191 -7.24 12.73 10.55
CA ARG A 191 -8.59 13.15 10.91
C ARG A 191 -9.35 12.16 11.76
N GLU A 192 -10.40 12.65 12.40
CA GLU A 192 -11.46 11.83 12.98
C GLU A 192 -12.59 11.64 11.97
N VAL A 193 -12.49 10.55 11.20
CA VAL A 193 -13.53 10.06 10.28
C VAL A 193 -13.71 8.55 10.42
N ASP A 194 -14.88 8.02 10.06
CA ASP A 194 -15.08 6.57 9.99
C ASP A 194 -14.39 5.97 8.75
N PHE A 195 -14.10 4.67 8.79
CA PHE A 195 -13.38 3.99 7.71
C PHE A 195 -14.15 3.96 6.39
N VAL A 196 -15.49 3.93 6.42
CA VAL A 196 -16.31 3.90 5.19
C VAL A 196 -16.21 5.24 4.48
N THR A 197 -16.36 6.33 5.22
CA THR A 197 -16.15 7.68 4.70
C THR A 197 -14.74 7.83 4.12
N ALA A 198 -13.71 7.37 4.84
CA ALA A 198 -12.33 7.43 4.33
C ALA A 198 -12.14 6.68 2.99
N MET A 199 -12.69 5.46 2.87
CA MET A 199 -12.65 4.68 1.62
C MET A 199 -13.40 5.36 0.47
N ILE A 200 -14.59 5.90 0.74
CA ILE A 200 -15.38 6.62 -0.27
C ILE A 200 -14.61 7.86 -0.74
N THR A 201 -14.05 8.64 0.18
CA THR A 201 -13.22 9.81 -0.14
C THR A 201 -12.01 9.43 -0.98
N SER A 202 -11.33 8.33 -0.65
CA SER A 202 -10.20 7.83 -1.45
C SER A 202 -10.62 7.43 -2.85
N PHE A 203 -11.72 6.68 -2.96
CA PHE A 203 -12.26 6.26 -4.26
C PHE A 203 -12.62 7.47 -5.13
N GLN A 204 -13.34 8.44 -4.57
CA GLN A 204 -13.74 9.68 -5.24
C GLN A 204 -12.54 10.51 -5.66
N THR A 205 -11.49 10.59 -4.83
CA THR A 205 -10.25 11.32 -5.15
C THR A 205 -9.57 10.72 -6.37
N VAL A 206 -9.48 9.37 -6.44
CA VAL A 206 -8.92 8.69 -7.62
C VAL A 206 -9.81 8.85 -8.84
N GLN A 207 -11.13 8.75 -8.68
CA GLN A 207 -12.09 8.89 -9.79
C GLN A 207 -12.10 10.31 -10.37
N ALA A 208 -11.95 11.34 -9.53
CA ALA A 208 -11.87 12.73 -9.95
C ALA A 208 -10.53 13.07 -10.62
N ASN A 209 -9.47 12.31 -10.35
CA ASN A 209 -8.12 12.55 -10.86
C ASN A 209 -7.49 11.28 -11.47
N PRO A 210 -8.15 10.64 -12.45
CA PRO A 210 -7.82 9.26 -12.85
C PRO A 210 -6.43 9.16 -13.47
N VAL A 211 -6.05 10.10 -14.33
CA VAL A 211 -4.75 10.06 -15.04
C VAL A 211 -3.55 10.09 -14.08
N PRO A 212 -3.37 11.11 -13.22
CA PRO A 212 -2.24 11.13 -12.29
C PRO A 212 -2.33 10.02 -11.23
N MET A 213 -3.53 9.70 -10.73
CA MET A 213 -3.65 8.68 -9.68
C MET A 213 -3.42 7.26 -10.20
N LEU A 214 -3.81 6.93 -11.43
CA LEU A 214 -3.48 5.65 -12.03
C LEU A 214 -1.98 5.55 -12.37
N ALA A 215 -1.37 6.65 -12.84
CA ALA A 215 0.08 6.70 -13.04
C ALA A 215 0.84 6.47 -11.73
N TRP A 216 0.37 7.06 -10.62
CA TRP A 216 0.93 6.82 -9.29
C TRP A 216 0.80 5.36 -8.84
N GLY A 217 -0.38 4.76 -9.01
CA GLY A 217 -0.61 3.34 -8.70
C GLY A 217 0.27 2.41 -9.53
N ALA A 218 0.39 2.65 -10.84
CA ALA A 218 1.26 1.89 -11.73
C ALA A 218 2.74 2.04 -11.35
N PHE A 219 3.18 3.25 -11.00
CA PHE A 219 4.53 3.50 -10.49
C PHE A 219 4.82 2.73 -9.22
N ILE A 220 3.92 2.77 -8.22
CA ILE A 220 4.03 2.00 -6.97
C ILE A 220 4.18 0.51 -7.26
N ALA A 221 3.32 -0.04 -8.13
CA ALA A 221 3.36 -1.45 -8.48
C ALA A 221 4.69 -1.84 -9.14
N ALA A 222 5.14 -1.07 -10.14
CA ALA A 222 6.36 -1.33 -10.87
C ALA A 222 7.62 -1.25 -9.98
N ILE A 223 7.74 -0.20 -9.16
CA ILE A 223 8.91 -0.01 -8.31
C ILE A 223 8.94 -1.01 -7.15
N THR A 224 7.78 -1.41 -6.62
CA THR A 224 7.69 -2.45 -5.59
C THR A 224 8.11 -3.81 -6.16
N PHE A 225 7.62 -4.16 -7.35
CA PHE A 225 8.03 -5.39 -8.02
C PHE A 225 9.54 -5.41 -8.32
N ALA A 226 10.08 -4.32 -8.86
CA ALA A 226 11.52 -4.18 -9.09
C ALA A 226 12.35 -4.29 -7.81
N ALA A 227 11.85 -3.76 -6.68
CA ALA A 227 12.51 -3.84 -5.38
C ALA A 227 12.54 -5.24 -4.76
N MET A 228 11.65 -6.13 -5.19
CA MET A 228 11.63 -7.53 -4.76
C MET A 228 12.68 -8.38 -5.48
N VAL A 229 13.07 -8.02 -6.71
CA VAL A 229 14.05 -8.75 -7.53
C VAL A 229 15.39 -9.01 -6.83
N PRO A 230 16.04 -8.02 -6.16
CA PRO A 230 17.29 -8.25 -5.43
C PRO A 230 17.02 -8.91 -4.07
N TRP A 231 16.36 -10.07 -4.07
CA TRP A 231 16.07 -10.87 -2.87
C TRP A 231 15.37 -10.06 -1.77
N PHE A 232 14.34 -9.29 -2.15
CA PHE A 232 13.58 -8.38 -1.28
C PHE A 232 14.37 -7.19 -0.69
N LEU A 233 15.68 -7.11 -0.87
CA LEU A 233 16.51 -6.08 -0.24
C LEU A 233 16.18 -4.65 -0.71
N GLY A 234 15.65 -4.50 -1.93
CA GLY A 234 15.19 -3.19 -2.43
C GLY A 234 14.05 -2.60 -1.59
N LEU A 235 13.30 -3.42 -0.87
CA LEU A 235 12.19 -2.97 -0.01
C LEU A 235 12.66 -2.11 1.17
N PHE A 236 13.93 -2.22 1.59
CA PHE A 236 14.52 -1.32 2.59
C PHE A 236 14.51 0.15 2.15
N VAL A 237 14.50 0.40 0.85
CA VAL A 237 14.46 1.75 0.28
C VAL A 237 13.05 2.08 -0.18
N VAL A 238 12.40 1.17 -0.91
CA VAL A 238 11.14 1.46 -1.58
C VAL A 238 9.96 1.56 -0.62
N LEU A 239 9.81 0.65 0.36
CA LEU A 239 8.67 0.72 1.28
C LEU A 239 8.68 2.01 2.12
N PRO A 240 9.81 2.41 2.74
CA PRO A 240 9.86 3.67 3.47
C PRO A 240 9.61 4.89 2.58
N LEU A 241 10.23 4.91 1.40
CA LEU A 241 10.06 6.00 0.44
C LEU A 241 8.60 6.18 0.04
N LEU A 242 7.92 5.09 -0.33
CA LEU A 242 6.51 5.13 -0.74
C LEU A 242 5.58 5.50 0.42
N GLY A 243 5.88 5.03 1.63
CA GLY A 243 5.17 5.45 2.84
C GLY A 243 5.24 6.96 3.05
N HIS A 244 6.45 7.53 3.10
CA HIS A 244 6.61 8.97 3.23
C HIS A 244 5.98 9.73 2.06
N ALA A 245 6.20 9.29 0.82
CA ALA A 245 5.64 9.95 -0.35
C ALA A 245 4.11 9.96 -0.36
N THR A 246 3.46 8.88 0.09
CA THR A 246 1.98 8.84 0.15
C THR A 246 1.43 9.85 1.16
N TRP A 247 2.09 10.02 2.31
CA TRP A 247 1.75 11.09 3.25
C TRP A 247 1.90 12.48 2.60
N HIS A 248 3.04 12.75 1.95
CA HIS A 248 3.29 14.02 1.28
C HIS A 248 2.33 14.30 0.12
N LEU A 249 1.89 13.26 -0.58
CA LEU A 249 0.87 13.41 -1.63
C LEU A 249 -0.47 13.81 -1.01
N TYR A 250 -0.89 13.13 0.07
CA TYR A 250 -2.10 13.47 0.81
C TYR A 250 -2.06 14.93 1.33
N ASP A 251 -0.98 15.32 2.00
CA ASP A 251 -0.83 16.68 2.56
C ASP A 251 -0.92 17.75 1.46
N GLN A 252 -0.26 17.54 0.32
CA GLN A 252 -0.35 18.45 -0.83
C GLN A 252 -1.78 18.57 -1.39
N ILE A 253 -2.53 17.47 -1.44
CA ILE A 253 -3.93 17.46 -1.90
C ILE A 253 -4.82 18.25 -0.93
N VAL A 254 -4.64 18.05 0.37
CA VAL A 254 -5.36 18.81 1.42
C VAL A 254 -5.03 20.31 1.33
N ALA A 255 -3.75 20.65 1.21
CA ALA A 255 -3.32 22.04 1.08
C ALA A 255 -3.90 22.72 -0.17
N ALA A 256 -3.96 22.01 -1.30
CA ALA A 256 -4.57 22.52 -2.52
C ALA A 256 -6.08 22.72 -2.37
N GLY A 257 -6.78 21.81 -1.68
CA GLY A 257 -8.21 21.96 -1.40
C GLY A 257 -8.51 23.17 -0.53
N ALA A 258 -7.72 23.38 0.53
CA ALA A 258 -7.86 24.53 1.43
C ALA A 258 -7.66 25.87 0.71
N GLN A 259 -6.74 25.95 -0.26
CA GLN A 259 -6.53 27.16 -1.07
C GLN A 259 -7.74 27.49 -1.95
N VAL A 260 -8.38 26.46 -2.54
CA VAL A 260 -9.59 26.65 -3.35
C VAL A 260 -10.75 27.14 -2.50
N GLU A 261 -10.94 26.58 -1.31
CA GLU A 261 -12.00 26.99 -0.39
C GLU A 261 -11.79 28.42 0.12
N ALA A 262 -10.56 28.78 0.50
CA ALA A 262 -10.21 30.13 0.94
C ALA A 262 -10.38 31.17 -0.18
N GLY A 263 -10.10 30.81 -1.43
CA GLY A 263 -10.34 31.68 -2.59
C GLY A 263 -11.80 31.81 -3.00
N ALA A 264 -12.68 30.90 -2.55
CA ALA A 264 -14.10 30.90 -2.86
C ALA A 264 -14.97 31.67 -1.85
N GLN A 265 -14.41 32.06 -0.69
CA GLN A 265 -15.11 32.89 0.28
C GLN A 265 -15.09 34.37 -0.18
N PRO A 266 -16.26 35.02 -0.39
CA PRO A 266 -16.30 36.42 -0.77
C PRO A 266 -15.76 37.30 0.38
N ALA A 267 -14.98 38.32 0.00
CA ALA A 267 -14.43 39.34 0.90
C ALA A 267 -15.51 40.16 1.63
#